data_AF-A0A7H4PIX6-F1
#
_entry.id   AF-A0A7H4PIX6-F1
#
_cell.length_a   1.000
_cell.length_b   1.000
_cell.length_c   1.000
_cell.angle_alpha   90.00
_cell.angle_beta   90.00
_cell.angle_gamma   90.00
#
_symmetry.space_group_name_H-M   'P 1'
#
loop_
_entity.id
_entity.type
_entity.pdbx_description
1 polymer ?
#
loop_
_entity_poly.entity_id
_entity_poly.type
_entity_poly.pdbx_seq_one_letter_code
_entity_poly.pdbx_strand_id
1 'polypeptide(L)'
;MLNPEFPSSTPALIDPASKAFQSLLDKLAPTEATVLIVGETGTGKEVVARYLHHHSPRRHRPFLAVNCGALSESLAEAELFGHEKGAFTGAVQGHPGWFEAAEGGTLLLDEIGELSLPLQVKLPARSAGARNHPRRLAQGH
;
A
#
# COMPACT_ATOMS: atom_id res chain seq x y z
N MET A 1 -9.33 -8.71 -7.61
CA MET A 1 -10.35 -7.67 -7.40
C MET A 1 -9.65 -6.45 -6.82
N LEU A 2 -9.19 -5.52 -7.66
CA LEU A 2 -8.59 -4.26 -7.23
C LEU A 2 -9.71 -3.21 -7.32
N ASN A 3 -10.13 -2.65 -6.19
CA ASN A 3 -11.14 -1.59 -6.18
C ASN A 3 -10.46 -0.27 -5.80
N PRO A 4 -10.14 0.60 -6.77
CA PRO A 4 -9.66 1.94 -6.46
C PRO A 4 -10.84 2.72 -5.84
N GLU A 5 -10.90 2.77 -4.51
CA GLU A 5 -11.91 3.52 -3.80
C GLU A 5 -11.48 4.99 -3.68
N PHE A 6 -12.26 5.89 -4.29
CA PHE A 6 -12.19 7.32 -4.03
C PHE A 6 -13.06 7.63 -2.79
N PRO A 7 -12.49 8.06 -1.65
CA PRO A 7 -13.29 8.28 -0.45
C PRO A 7 -14.13 9.56 -0.59
N SER A 8 -15.46 9.42 -0.58
CA SER A 8 -16.43 10.53 -0.58
C SER A 8 -16.64 11.18 0.79
N SER A 9 -16.00 10.67 1.84
CA SER A 9 -16.10 11.18 3.22
C SER A 9 -14.74 11.13 3.93
N THR A 10 -14.34 12.23 4.56
CA THR A 10 -13.14 12.29 5.40
C THR A 10 -13.31 11.34 6.59
N PRO A 11 -12.38 10.38 6.81
CA PRO A 11 -12.47 9.48 7.96
C PRO A 11 -12.35 10.28 9.27
N ALA A 12 -13.24 10.00 10.22
CA ALA A 12 -13.32 10.70 11.49
C ALA A 12 -12.88 9.81 12.66
N LEU A 13 -11.99 10.34 13.51
CA LEU A 13 -11.57 9.72 14.76
C LEU A 13 -12.42 10.30 15.91
N ILE A 14 -13.30 9.50 16.49
CA ILE A 14 -14.34 9.98 17.41
C ILE A 14 -14.05 9.74 18.91
N ASP A 15 -13.14 8.83 19.25
CA ASP A 15 -12.85 8.43 20.63
C ASP A 15 -11.75 9.32 21.31
N PRO A 16 -11.81 9.60 22.63
CA PRO A 16 -10.84 10.44 23.33
C PRO A 16 -9.38 9.94 23.26
N ALA A 17 -9.14 8.63 23.31
CA ALA A 17 -7.81 8.06 23.11
C ALA A 17 -7.35 8.25 21.65
N SER A 18 -8.30 8.22 20.70
CA SER A 18 -8.04 8.53 19.29
C SER A 18 -7.68 10.00 19.05
N LYS A 19 -8.15 10.95 19.88
CA LYS A 19 -7.74 12.37 19.80
C LYS A 19 -6.30 12.61 20.22
N ALA A 20 -5.80 11.88 21.21
CA ALA A 20 -4.37 11.93 21.56
C ALA A 20 -3.51 11.44 20.40
N PHE A 21 -3.98 10.40 19.71
CA PHE A 21 -3.32 9.83 18.53
C PHE A 21 -3.44 10.73 17.28
N GLN A 22 -4.51 11.51 17.16
CA GLN A 22 -4.74 12.42 16.03
C GLN A 22 -3.60 13.42 15.84
N SER A 23 -3.08 13.99 16.92
CA SER A 23 -1.94 14.92 16.85
C SER A 23 -0.65 14.31 16.29
N LEU A 24 -0.47 12.99 16.47
CA LEU A 24 0.63 12.23 15.89
C LEU A 24 0.36 11.95 14.40
N LEU A 25 -0.87 11.55 14.07
CA LEU A 25 -1.28 11.29 12.69
C LEU A 25 -1.17 12.55 11.82
N ASP A 26 -1.54 13.72 12.34
CA ASP A 26 -1.43 15.00 11.62
C ASP A 26 0.04 15.38 11.34
N LYS A 27 0.97 14.96 12.20
CA LYS A 27 2.41 15.13 11.98
C LYS A 27 2.98 14.11 10.99
N LEU A 28 2.45 12.90 10.97
CA LEU A 28 2.89 11.82 10.07
C LEU A 28 2.32 11.97 8.66
N ALA A 29 1.08 12.42 8.52
CA ALA A 29 0.38 12.55 7.25
C ALA A 29 1.14 13.35 6.18
N PRO A 30 1.81 14.48 6.48
CA PRO A 30 2.60 15.20 5.47
C PRO A 30 3.96 14.57 5.14
N THR A 31 4.35 13.48 5.82
CA THR A 31 5.66 12.85 5.64
C THR A 31 5.61 11.71 4.64
N GLU A 32 6.79 11.36 4.13
CA GLU A 32 6.98 10.18 3.27
C GLU A 32 7.32 8.90 4.05
N ALA A 33 7.16 8.92 5.38
CA ALA A 33 7.55 7.80 6.23
C ALA A 33 6.62 6.59 6.07
N THR A 34 7.20 5.39 6.10
CA THR A 34 6.43 4.15 6.24
C THR A 34 5.88 4.07 7.65
N VAL A 35 4.56 3.87 7.78
CA VAL A 35 3.86 3.79 9.07
C VAL A 35 3.43 2.35 9.34
N LEU A 36 3.81 1.82 10.50
CA LEU A 36 3.30 0.55 11.01
C LEU A 36 2.13 0.82 11.96
N ILE A 37 0.96 0.27 11.65
CA ILE A 37 -0.24 0.39 12.48
C ILE A 37 -0.44 -0.93 13.23
N VAL A 38 -0.35 -0.89 14.56
CA VAL A 38 -0.50 -2.06 15.43
C VAL A 38 -1.78 -1.91 16.24
N GLY A 39 -2.56 -2.98 16.33
CA GLY A 39 -3.80 -3.03 17.10
C GLY A 39 -4.51 -4.35 16.88
N GLU A 40 -5.49 -4.66 17.73
CA GLU A 40 -6.29 -5.90 17.64
C GLU A 40 -7.12 -5.95 16.35
N THR A 41 -7.51 -7.15 15.93
CA THR A 41 -8.41 -7.34 14.77
C THR A 41 -9.74 -6.63 15.03
N GLY A 42 -10.25 -5.91 14.02
CA GLY A 42 -11.52 -5.18 14.13
C GLY A 42 -11.45 -3.79 14.79
N THR A 43 -10.26 -3.30 15.17
CA THR A 43 -10.09 -1.96 15.78
C THR A 43 -10.09 -0.78 14.79
N GLY A 44 -10.43 -1.01 13.52
CA GLY A 44 -10.51 0.07 12.52
C GLY A 44 -9.15 0.61 12.05
N LYS A 45 -8.10 -0.22 12.04
CA LYS A 45 -6.74 0.15 11.54
C LYS A 45 -6.77 0.75 10.13
N GLU A 46 -7.67 0.27 9.28
CA GLU A 46 -7.87 0.81 7.92
C GLU A 46 -8.30 2.28 7.94
N VAL A 47 -9.11 2.69 8.92
CA VAL A 47 -9.55 4.09 9.07
C VAL A 47 -8.36 5.00 9.34
N VAL A 48 -7.38 4.54 10.13
CA VAL A 48 -6.13 5.27 10.39
C VAL A 48 -5.30 5.42 9.11
N ALA A 49 -5.16 4.36 8.32
CA ALA A 49 -4.44 4.41 7.05
C ALA A 49 -5.10 5.38 6.05
N ARG A 50 -6.44 5.35 5.95
CA ARG A 50 -7.20 6.29 5.13
C ARG A 50 -7.10 7.72 5.64
N TYR A 51 -7.07 7.92 6.95
CA TYR A 51 -6.87 9.23 7.56
C TYR A 51 -5.52 9.83 7.16
N LEU A 52 -4.43 9.05 7.31
CA LEU A 52 -3.09 9.45 6.90
C LEU A 52 -3.04 9.82 5.41
N HIS A 53 -3.61 8.98 4.55
CA HIS A 53 -3.67 9.25 3.11
C HIS A 53 -4.43 10.55 2.81
N HIS A 54 -5.62 10.74 3.39
CA HIS A 54 -6.46 11.91 3.14
C HIS A 54 -5.85 13.23 3.62
N HIS A 55 -5.07 13.19 4.71
CA HIS A 55 -4.38 14.36 5.26
C HIS A 55 -2.95 14.54 4.71
N SER A 56 -2.52 13.68 3.77
CA SER A 56 -1.22 13.79 3.11
C SER A 56 -1.29 14.64 1.84
N PRO A 57 -0.14 15.13 1.33
CA PRO A 57 -0.02 15.69 -0.01
C PRO A 57 -0.48 14.75 -1.13
N ARG A 58 -0.57 13.45 -0.84
CA ARG A 58 -0.95 12.39 -1.78
C ARG A 58 -2.46 12.08 -1.77
N ARG A 59 -3.30 12.87 -1.09
CA ARG A 59 -4.76 12.63 -0.98
C ARG A 59 -5.54 12.48 -2.29
N HIS A 60 -4.98 12.96 -3.41
CA HIS A 60 -5.57 12.87 -4.75
C HIS A 60 -4.93 11.76 -5.60
N ARG A 61 -4.06 10.96 -5.00
CA ARG A 61 -3.33 9.86 -5.63
C ARG A 61 -3.97 8.53 -5.24
N PRO A 62 -3.62 7.42 -5.90
CA PRO A 62 -4.22 6.12 -5.58
C PRO A 62 -4.02 5.73 -4.12
N PHE A 63 -5.08 5.22 -3.49
CA PHE A 63 -5.00 4.49 -2.24
C PHE A 63 -5.35 3.04 -2.53
N LEU A 64 -4.38 2.15 -2.41
CA LEU A 64 -4.56 0.72 -2.62
C LEU A 64 -4.46 0.00 -1.28
N ALA A 65 -5.56 -0.62 -0.86
CA ALA A 65 -5.58 -1.48 0.33
C ALA A 65 -5.63 -2.94 -0.08
N VAL A 66 -4.75 -3.74 0.52
CA VAL A 66 -4.66 -5.17 0.25
C VAL A 66 -4.56 -5.94 1.55
N ASN A 67 -5.41 -6.95 1.69
CA ASN A 67 -5.31 -7.93 2.77
C ASN A 67 -4.33 -9.04 2.35
N CYS A 68 -3.24 -9.17 3.10
CA CYS A 68 -2.20 -10.16 2.83
C CYS A 68 -2.59 -11.58 3.27
N GLY A 69 -3.46 -11.74 4.26
CA GLY A 69 -3.96 -13.04 4.73
C GLY A 69 -4.83 -13.78 3.70
N ALA A 70 -5.37 -13.06 2.71
CA ALA A 70 -6.18 -13.65 1.64
C ALA A 70 -5.38 -14.25 0.47
N LEU A 71 -4.04 -14.18 0.49
CA LEU A 71 -3.19 -14.55 -0.66
C LEU A 71 -2.40 -15.84 -0.41
N SER A 72 -2.25 -16.67 -1.45
CA SER A 72 -1.24 -17.73 -1.43
C SER A 72 0.16 -17.14 -1.65
N GLU A 73 1.20 -17.77 -1.09
CA GLU A 73 2.58 -17.29 -1.17
C GLU A 73 3.06 -17.04 -2.61
N SER A 74 2.72 -17.94 -3.54
CA SER A 74 3.04 -17.83 -4.96
C SER A 74 2.36 -16.66 -5.66
N LEU A 75 1.15 -16.29 -5.25
CA LEU A 75 0.41 -15.14 -5.79
C LEU A 75 0.88 -13.84 -5.14
N ALA A 76 1.17 -13.86 -3.83
CA ALA A 76 1.59 -12.68 -3.09
C ALA A 76 2.85 -12.05 -3.71
N GLU A 77 3.83 -12.84 -4.15
CA GLU A 77 5.02 -12.30 -4.80
C GLU A 77 4.70 -11.65 -6.16
N ALA A 78 3.95 -12.36 -7.02
CA ALA A 78 3.60 -11.88 -8.35
C ALA A 78 2.69 -10.63 -8.30
N GLU A 79 1.83 -10.53 -7.30
CA GLU A 79 0.94 -9.40 -7.09
C GLU A 79 1.65 -8.20 -6.46
N LEU A 80 2.50 -8.41 -5.45
CA LEU A 80 3.27 -7.32 -4.81
C LEU A 80 4.23 -6.69 -5.81
N PHE A 81 5.00 -7.51 -6.52
CA PHE A 81 6.12 -7.04 -7.33
C PHE A 81 5.82 -6.95 -8.82
N GLY A 82 4.71 -7.55 -9.26
CA GLY A 82 4.41 -7.72 -10.67
C GLY A 82 5.18 -8.88 -11.27
N HIS A 83 4.82 -9.24 -12.49
CA HIS A 83 5.53 -10.24 -13.26
C HIS A 83 5.50 -9.89 -14.75
N GLU A 84 6.57 -10.25 -15.45
CA GLU A 84 6.61 -10.17 -16.91
C GLU A 84 5.92 -11.38 -17.54
N LYS A 85 5.48 -11.21 -18.79
CA LYS A 85 4.94 -12.32 -19.58
C LYS A 85 5.96 -13.45 -19.65
N GLY A 86 5.55 -14.67 -19.29
CA GLY A 86 6.41 -15.85 -19.30
C GLY A 86 7.28 -16.04 -18.04
N ALA A 87 7.09 -15.24 -16.98
CA ALA A 87 7.82 -15.41 -15.73
C ALA A 87 7.54 -16.75 -15.01
N PHE A 88 6.36 -17.36 -15.26
CA PHE A 88 6.00 -18.69 -14.79
C PHE A 88 5.01 -19.36 -15.76
N THR A 89 4.80 -20.68 -15.62
CA THR A 89 3.82 -21.44 -16.41
C THR A 89 2.41 -20.93 -16.13
N GLY A 90 1.84 -20.16 -17.06
CA GLY A 90 0.53 -19.49 -16.91
C GLY A 90 0.57 -17.97 -17.03
N ALA A 91 1.75 -17.34 -17.06
CA ALA A 91 1.92 -15.90 -17.25
C ALA A 91 1.69 -15.48 -18.72
N VAL A 92 0.43 -15.51 -19.17
CA VAL A 92 0.03 -15.18 -20.55
C VAL A 92 0.19 -13.69 -20.86
N GLN A 93 0.06 -12.82 -19.85
CA GLN A 93 0.27 -11.37 -19.92
C GLN A 93 1.10 -10.92 -18.72
N GLY A 94 1.87 -9.85 -18.87
CA GLY A 94 2.56 -9.21 -17.75
C GLY A 94 1.59 -8.33 -16.97
N HIS A 95 1.76 -8.26 -15.65
CA HIS A 95 0.91 -7.45 -14.78
C HIS A 95 1.77 -6.56 -13.87
N PRO A 96 1.49 -5.24 -13.79
CA PRO A 96 2.17 -4.36 -12.83
C PRO A 96 1.83 -4.78 -11.40
N GLY A 97 2.83 -4.72 -10.52
CA GLY A 97 2.65 -5.05 -9.11
C GLY A 97 1.93 -3.96 -8.34
N TRP A 98 1.45 -4.26 -7.13
CA TRP A 98 0.76 -3.29 -6.27
C TRP A 98 1.63 -2.09 -5.89
N PHE A 99 2.95 -2.28 -5.75
CA PHE A 99 3.86 -1.16 -5.53
C PHE A 99 3.87 -0.15 -6.69
N GLU A 100 3.74 -0.64 -7.92
CA GLU A 100 3.67 0.20 -9.12
C GLU A 100 2.28 0.80 -9.29
N ALA A 101 1.22 0.02 -9.04
CA ALA A 101 -0.16 0.51 -9.08
C ALA A 101 -0.43 1.62 -8.05
N ALA A 102 0.26 1.60 -6.90
CA ALA A 102 0.17 2.61 -5.86
C ALA A 102 1.22 3.73 -5.99
N GLU A 103 1.94 3.82 -7.12
CA GLU A 103 3.01 4.79 -7.31
C GLU A 103 2.51 6.24 -7.11
N GLY A 104 3.25 7.00 -6.30
CA GLY A 104 2.90 8.37 -5.92
C GLY A 104 1.68 8.48 -4.99
N GLY A 105 1.08 7.36 -4.60
CA GLY A 105 -0.06 7.26 -3.69
C GLY A 105 0.29 6.58 -2.37
N THR A 106 -0.59 5.71 -1.90
CA THR A 106 -0.45 4.96 -0.65
C THR A 106 -0.84 3.50 -0.87
N LEU A 107 0.03 2.58 -0.44
CA LEU A 107 -0.24 1.14 -0.38
C LEU A 107 -0.40 0.73 1.09
N LEU A 108 -1.58 0.24 1.45
CA LEU A 108 -1.85 -0.38 2.75
C LEU A 108 -1.74 -1.90 2.60
N LEU A 109 -0.84 -2.48 3.40
CA LEU A 109 -0.69 -3.93 3.56
C LEU A 109 -1.31 -4.33 4.91
N ASP A 110 -2.55 -4.79 4.87
CA ASP A 110 -3.23 -5.29 6.06
C ASP A 110 -2.83 -6.74 6.34
N GLU A 111 -2.73 -7.09 7.62
CA GLU A 111 -2.26 -8.42 8.06
C GLU A 111 -0.87 -8.79 7.49
N ILE A 112 0.05 -7.83 7.41
CA ILE A 112 1.42 -8.03 6.89
C ILE A 112 2.19 -9.18 7.58
N GLY A 113 1.81 -9.54 8.81
CA GLY A 113 2.37 -10.68 9.54
C GLY A 113 2.07 -12.05 8.93
N GLU A 114 1.01 -12.15 8.11
CA GLU A 114 0.64 -13.37 7.39
C GLU A 114 1.48 -13.59 6.12
N LEU A 115 2.24 -12.58 5.67
CA LEU A 115 3.20 -12.77 4.59
C LEU A 115 4.35 -13.66 5.04
N SER A 116 4.88 -14.47 4.13
CA SER A 116 6.05 -15.29 4.43
C SER A 116 7.28 -14.43 4.74
N LEU A 117 8.15 -14.93 5.63
CA LEU A 117 9.38 -14.23 6.04
C LEU A 117 10.23 -13.75 4.85
N PRO A 118 10.42 -14.54 3.77
CA PRO A 118 11.13 -14.07 2.57
C PRO A 118 10.50 -12.85 1.91
N LEU A 119 9.16 -12.75 1.88
CA LEU A 119 8.45 -11.59 1.34
C LEU A 119 8.60 -10.38 2.25
N GLN A 120 8.47 -10.57 3.57
CA GLN A 120 8.61 -9.48 4.55
C GLN A 120 9.97 -8.77 4.44
N VAL A 121 11.06 -9.50 4.20
CA VAL A 121 12.41 -8.94 4.02
C VAL A 121 12.52 -8.08 2.74
N LYS A 122 11.72 -8.35 1.71
CA LYS A 122 11.75 -7.60 0.43
C LYS A 122 10.98 -6.27 0.49
N LEU A 123 10.03 -6.09 1.41
CA LEU A 123 9.17 -4.90 1.49
C LEU A 123 9.93 -3.60 1.82
N PRO A 124 10.84 -3.56 2.81
CA PRO A 124 11.62 -2.35 3.10
C PRO A 124 12.49 -1.92 1.92
N ALA A 125 13.03 -2.89 1.17
CA ALA A 125 13.87 -2.62 0.00
C ALA A 125 13.08 -2.00 -1.16
N ARG A 126 11.84 -2.45 -1.40
CA ARG A 126 11.01 -1.96 -2.51
C ARG A 126 10.31 -0.64 -2.19
N SER A 127 9.91 -0.40 -0.94
CA SER A 127 9.40 0.92 -0.50
C SER A 127 10.47 2.01 -0.65
N ALA A 128 11.74 1.65 -0.46
CA ALA A 128 12.89 2.48 -0.76
C ALA A 128 13.24 2.58 -2.26
N GLY A 129 12.99 1.52 -3.04
CA GLY A 129 13.35 1.41 -4.45
C GLY A 129 12.39 2.10 -5.43
N ALA A 130 11.11 2.29 -5.06
CA ALA A 130 10.16 3.10 -5.82
C ALA A 130 10.62 4.57 -5.98
N ARG A 131 11.63 5.00 -5.20
CA ARG A 131 12.30 6.29 -5.33
C ARG A 131 13.10 6.47 -6.64
N ASN A 132 13.32 5.41 -7.43
CA ASN A 132 14.36 5.40 -8.46
C ASN A 132 13.97 4.76 -9.81
N HIS A 133 12.69 4.80 -10.22
CA HIS A 133 12.37 4.51 -11.62
C HIS A 133 12.42 5.81 -12.45
N PRO A 134 13.54 6.13 -13.14
CA PRO A 134 13.50 7.16 -14.15
C PRO A 134 12.51 6.68 -15.20
N ARG A 135 11.49 7.51 -15.46
CA ARG A 135 10.52 7.34 -16.55
C ARG A 135 11.21 6.69 -17.75
N ARG A 136 10.94 5.42 -18.02
CA ARG A 136 11.15 4.86 -19.36
C ARG A 136 10.13 5.53 -20.25
N LEU A 137 10.52 6.70 -20.77
CA LEU A 137 9.98 7.30 -21.96
C LEU A 137 10.23 6.32 -23.11
N ALA A 138 9.34 5.33 -23.23
CA ALA A 138 9.08 4.69 -24.50
C ALA A 138 8.07 5.57 -25.24
N GLN A 139 8.53 6.69 -25.77
CA GLN A 139 7.94 7.26 -26.98
C GLN A 139 8.84 6.83 -28.12
N GLY A 140 8.28 5.96 -28.97
CA GLY A 140 8.91 5.51 -30.19
C GLY A 140 9.07 6.66 -31.19
N HIS A 141 10.17 6.58 -31.92
CA HIS A 141 10.28 7.01 -33.30
C HIS A 141 10.66 5.79 -34.13
#